data_AF-A0A1Y2B7G5-F1
#
_entry.id   AF-A0A1Y2B7G5-F1
#
_cell.length_a   1.000
_cell.length_b   1.000
_cell.length_c   1.000
_cell.angle_alpha   90.00
_cell.angle_beta   90.00
_cell.angle_gamma   90.00
#
_symmetry.space_group_name_H-M   'P 1'
#
loop_
_entity.id
_entity.type
_entity.pdbx_description
1 polymer ?
#
loop_
_entity_poly.entity_id
_entity_poly.type
_entity_poly.pdbx_seq_one_letter_code
_entity_poly.pdbx_strand_id
1 'polypeptide(L)'
;MRAGVLSVAFLSLGVGSVVGSAIDLALAKGHDILEAASQLIVSEPIPPSSPLLEIDESYFDVESGTKRKLCVLHPKGGEELDDDNFKAAFEHCGNGGIIRLPDANYTIGSPLTTELNNAILDVHGWISFSSDIDHWVAKRVPFEFQNLALAWIIKGTNYVLEGNGKGGIYGNGDVWYNWAKDEGNKYGRPMSFAISDSKNVVVRNWSVIQPQFWASIVIRSENVLYKNYYVNATQYNPEASGHFLNWLQNTDGCDTYKSHNVTFEDMVYQGGDDCLALKPNSSMIRARNVTCFGGTGIAFGSIGQYKGIVDYIDDVEFTDITLLPSSQHLMKNGLYFKSWMGYEIGTPPNGGGGGSGYGRDIKVDGVKMKDVIRPIYLQSDLTYLNDHRGEGHDTGLFHWSNISLSNISGTSALNRVVWLDCSKQTPCKDITFDHVKITPGKDDAPEIHYVCNNVVLGGGDGLDACHPSDSQKEGAEEVKG
;
A
#
# COMPACT_ATOMS: atom_id res chain seq x y z
N MET A 1 -44.83 -21.33 51.86
CA MET A 1 -44.42 -20.49 53.02
C MET A 1 -44.17 -19.09 52.46
N ARG A 2 -45.11 -18.13 52.61
CA ARG A 2 -45.09 -17.05 53.63
C ARG A 2 -43.70 -16.45 53.83
N ALA A 3 -43.46 -15.14 53.88
CA ALA A 3 -44.22 -13.91 53.68
C ALA A 3 -43.17 -12.77 53.76
N GLY A 4 -43.47 -11.58 53.23
CA GLY A 4 -42.59 -10.40 53.34
C GLY A 4 -42.66 -9.68 54.69
N VAL A 5 -42.34 -8.37 54.63
CA VAL A 5 -42.47 -7.31 55.65
C VAL A 5 -41.16 -7.15 56.47
N LEU A 6 -40.53 -5.99 56.71
CA LEU A 6 -40.98 -4.62 57.03
C LEU A 6 -39.80 -3.60 56.93
N SER A 7 -40.09 -2.34 56.60
CA SER A 7 -39.22 -1.17 56.87
C SER A 7 -39.19 -0.80 58.35
N VAL A 8 -38.06 -0.31 58.85
CA VAL A 8 -38.02 0.71 59.93
C VAL A 8 -36.88 1.69 59.62
N ALA A 9 -37.22 2.97 59.54
CA ALA A 9 -36.31 4.11 59.60
C ALA A 9 -36.53 4.82 60.93
N PHE A 10 -35.48 5.33 61.58
CA PHE A 10 -35.50 6.62 62.30
C PHE A 10 -34.07 7.14 62.59
N LEU A 11 -33.87 8.39 62.14
CA LEU A 11 -32.93 9.49 62.41
C LEU A 11 -31.80 9.40 63.49
N SER A 12 -30.61 9.90 63.12
CA SER A 12 -30.01 11.19 63.59
C SER A 12 -28.71 11.46 62.78
N LEU A 13 -28.59 12.51 61.95
CA LEU A 13 -28.23 13.92 62.17
C LEU A 13 -26.76 14.20 62.60
N GLY A 14 -26.04 14.90 61.70
CA GLY A 14 -24.72 15.52 61.86
C GLY A 14 -24.13 15.86 60.48
N VAL A 15 -24.61 16.90 59.78
CA VAL A 15 -24.03 18.27 59.67
C VAL A 15 -22.52 18.23 59.33
N GLY A 16 -22.00 18.77 58.22
CA GLY A 16 -22.58 19.72 57.27
C GLY A 16 -21.81 19.83 55.95
N SER A 17 -22.48 20.50 55.02
CA SER A 17 -22.00 20.97 53.71
C SER A 17 -20.91 22.05 53.84
N VAL A 18 -20.02 22.17 52.85
CA VAL A 18 -19.76 23.42 52.10
C VAL A 18 -19.00 23.08 50.80
N VAL A 19 -19.72 23.27 49.68
CA VAL A 19 -19.34 23.95 48.42
C VAL A 19 -18.25 23.32 47.53
N GLY A 20 -18.68 22.98 46.31
CA GLY A 20 -17.82 22.58 45.21
C GLY A 20 -17.28 23.74 44.36
N SER A 21 -16.44 23.38 43.41
CA SER A 21 -16.09 24.08 42.16
C SER A 21 -15.41 23.02 41.30
N ALA A 22 -16.05 22.44 40.28
CA ALA A 22 -16.01 22.93 38.90
C ALA A 22 -14.60 23.43 38.51
N ILE A 23 -13.88 22.64 37.72
CA ILE A 23 -12.79 23.15 36.87
C ILE A 23 -13.26 22.94 35.43
N ASP A 24 -13.39 24.09 34.77
CA ASP A 24 -13.81 24.28 33.40
C ASP A 24 -12.90 23.61 32.38
N LEU A 25 -13.56 23.08 31.34
CA LEU A 25 -12.96 22.70 30.08
C LEU A 25 -12.75 23.99 29.26
N ALA A 26 -11.52 24.52 29.23
CA ALA A 26 -11.17 25.65 28.37
C ALA A 26 -10.27 25.19 27.21
N LEU A 27 -10.76 25.43 25.99
CA LEU A 27 -9.99 25.40 24.75
C LEU A 27 -8.80 26.36 24.83
N ALA A 28 -7.58 25.84 24.65
CA ALA A 28 -6.40 26.64 24.33
C ALA A 28 -6.09 26.51 22.82
N LYS A 29 -6.02 27.67 22.16
CA LYS A 29 -5.62 27.86 20.77
C LYS A 29 -4.12 27.67 20.61
N GLY A 30 -3.71 27.43 19.36
CA GLY A 30 -2.33 27.16 18.96
C GLY A 30 -1.30 28.19 19.41
N HIS A 31 -0.33 27.67 20.17
CA HIS A 31 1.11 27.92 20.17
C HIS A 31 1.57 27.18 21.42
N ASP A 32 1.98 25.92 21.27
CA ASP A 32 2.81 25.13 22.22
C ASP A 32 2.89 23.66 21.75
N ILE A 33 3.28 23.46 20.48
CA ILE A 33 3.69 22.16 19.95
C ILE A 33 5.10 22.32 19.41
N LEU A 34 6.04 22.53 20.32
CA LEU A 34 7.47 22.56 20.01
C LEU A 34 8.26 22.10 21.24
N GLU A 35 7.79 21.05 21.93
CA GLU A 35 8.55 20.40 22.99
C GLU A 35 8.12 18.95 23.27
N ALA A 36 7.72 18.22 22.22
CA ALA A 36 7.57 16.75 22.27
C ALA A 36 8.68 16.02 21.50
N ALA A 37 9.82 16.70 21.29
CA ALA A 37 10.99 16.17 20.61
C ALA A 37 12.24 16.36 21.50
N SER A 38 12.40 15.51 22.51
CA SER A 38 13.70 15.20 23.14
C SER A 38 13.49 14.26 24.34
N GLN A 39 13.11 13.02 24.08
CA GLN A 39 13.61 11.91 24.89
C GLN A 39 14.30 10.92 23.96
N LEU A 40 15.36 11.43 23.36
CA LEU A 40 16.44 10.62 22.81
C LEU A 40 17.13 9.95 24.00
N ILE A 41 17.04 8.63 24.07
CA ILE A 41 18.13 7.85 24.63
C ILE A 41 19.33 8.21 23.76
N VAL A 42 20.24 9.02 24.30
CA VAL A 42 21.54 9.26 23.67
C VAL A 42 22.28 7.94 23.77
N SER A 43 22.18 7.11 22.73
CA SER A 43 23.19 6.10 22.48
C SER A 43 24.51 6.84 22.31
N GLU A 44 25.56 6.41 23.01
CA GLU A 44 26.88 6.97 22.78
C GLU A 44 27.23 6.77 21.30
N PRO A 45 27.71 7.81 20.59
CA PRO A 45 28.08 7.67 19.20
C PRO A 45 29.11 6.55 19.06
N ILE A 46 28.80 5.55 18.24
CA ILE A 46 29.70 4.44 17.96
C ILE A 46 31.00 5.04 17.41
N PRO A 47 32.17 4.67 17.95
CA PRO A 47 33.44 5.21 17.48
C PRO A 47 33.63 4.93 15.98
N PRO A 48 34.35 5.80 15.24
CA PRO A 48 34.47 5.78 13.77
C PRO A 48 35.10 4.50 13.19
N SER A 49 35.55 3.58 14.04
CA SER A 49 35.83 2.20 13.68
C SER A 49 35.40 1.29 14.83
N SER A 50 34.33 0.55 14.61
CA SER A 50 33.90 -0.57 15.46
C SER A 50 34.23 -1.87 14.72
N PRO A 51 34.40 -3.03 15.40
CA PRO A 51 34.47 -4.32 14.71
C PRO A 51 33.29 -4.56 13.75
N LEU A 52 32.18 -3.85 13.95
CA LEU A 52 30.98 -3.95 13.14
C LEU A 52 30.88 -2.89 12.04
N LEU A 53 31.62 -1.77 12.12
CA LEU A 53 31.51 -0.69 11.13
C LEU A 53 32.92 -0.22 10.73
N GLU A 54 33.32 -0.63 9.53
CA GLU A 54 34.58 -0.20 8.91
C GLU A 54 34.33 1.02 8.03
N ILE A 55 35.20 2.03 8.14
CA ILE A 55 35.08 3.27 7.35
C ILE A 55 36.38 3.49 6.55
N ASP A 56 36.26 3.51 5.22
CA ASP A 56 37.29 4.02 4.31
C ASP A 56 36.91 5.43 3.83
N GLU A 57 37.68 6.42 4.28
CA GLU A 57 37.46 7.84 3.97
C GLU A 57 37.70 8.20 2.48
N SER A 58 38.34 7.33 1.70
CA SER A 58 38.82 7.67 0.35
C SER A 58 38.72 6.54 -0.67
N TYR A 59 37.72 5.67 -0.50
CA TYR A 59 37.41 4.56 -1.40
C TYR A 59 37.22 5.03 -2.85
N PHE A 60 37.85 4.35 -3.80
CA PHE A 60 37.67 4.63 -5.21
C PHE A 60 36.46 3.88 -5.76
N ASP A 61 35.36 4.61 -5.95
CA ASP A 61 34.13 4.10 -6.54
C ASP A 61 34.32 3.96 -8.06
N VAL A 62 34.39 2.70 -8.52
CA VAL A 62 34.65 2.37 -9.92
C VAL A 62 33.47 2.75 -10.83
N GLU A 63 32.23 2.75 -10.31
CA GLU A 63 31.03 3.07 -11.11
C GLU A 63 30.98 4.57 -11.41
N SER A 64 31.30 5.42 -10.43
CA SER A 64 31.35 6.88 -10.62
C SER A 64 32.72 7.41 -11.09
N GLY A 65 33.80 6.63 -10.93
CA GLY A 65 35.17 7.08 -11.20
C GLY A 65 35.70 8.12 -10.21
N THR A 66 35.08 8.23 -9.02
CA THR A 66 35.41 9.25 -8.01
C THR A 66 35.77 8.63 -6.66
N LYS A 67 36.43 9.42 -5.80
CA LYS A 67 36.67 9.02 -4.41
C LYS A 67 35.47 9.37 -3.54
N ARG A 68 35.02 8.41 -2.75
CA ARG A 68 33.87 8.52 -1.84
C ARG A 68 34.21 7.86 -0.51
N LYS A 69 33.45 8.19 0.53
CA LYS A 69 33.51 7.44 1.78
C LYS A 69 32.79 6.10 1.60
N LEU A 70 33.36 5.01 2.12
CA LEU A 70 32.74 3.69 2.16
C LEU A 70 32.58 3.26 3.62
N CYS A 71 31.36 2.95 4.03
CA CYS A 71 31.04 2.32 5.30
C CYS A 71 30.67 0.86 5.03
N VAL A 72 31.45 -0.10 5.54
CA VAL A 72 31.13 -1.53 5.49
C VAL A 72 30.59 -1.92 6.86
N LEU A 73 29.30 -2.24 6.92
CA LEU A 73 28.64 -2.64 8.17
C LEU A 73 28.54 -4.16 8.22
N HIS A 74 29.10 -4.79 9.24
CA HIS A 74 28.94 -6.21 9.56
C HIS A 74 27.83 -6.42 10.61
N PRO A 75 27.00 -7.45 10.45
CA PRO A 75 25.92 -7.72 11.39
C PRO A 75 26.48 -8.26 12.71
N LYS A 76 25.78 -8.01 13.82
CA LYS A 76 26.11 -8.65 15.11
C LYS A 76 25.97 -10.17 15.06
N GLY A 77 25.01 -10.66 14.27
CA GLY A 77 24.67 -12.08 14.17
C GLY A 77 23.81 -12.57 15.34
N GLY A 78 23.37 -13.84 15.28
CA GLY A 78 22.62 -14.47 16.37
C GLY A 78 21.28 -13.80 16.72
N GLU A 79 20.63 -13.15 15.76
CA GLU A 79 19.38 -12.36 15.94
C GLU A 79 19.55 -11.13 16.88
N GLU A 80 20.78 -10.75 17.22
CA GLU A 80 21.02 -9.50 17.93
C GLU A 80 20.66 -8.29 17.06
N LEU A 81 20.04 -7.29 17.68
CA LEU A 81 19.54 -6.11 16.99
C LEU A 81 20.66 -5.20 16.47
N ASP A 82 20.63 -4.93 15.17
CA ASP A 82 21.56 -4.08 14.41
C ASP A 82 21.09 -2.63 14.28
N ASP A 83 19.92 -2.26 14.84
CA ASP A 83 19.27 -0.95 14.68
C ASP A 83 20.23 0.26 14.80
N ASP A 84 21.03 0.30 15.87
CA ASP A 84 21.93 1.42 16.15
C ASP A 84 23.13 1.46 15.21
N ASN A 85 23.73 0.31 14.90
CA ASN A 85 24.85 0.24 13.96
C ASN A 85 24.38 0.55 12.53
N PHE A 86 23.17 0.11 12.17
CA PHE A 86 22.54 0.43 10.91
C PHE A 86 22.36 1.94 10.77
N LYS A 87 21.77 2.61 11.77
CA LYS A 87 21.66 4.09 11.77
C LYS A 87 23.02 4.78 11.67
N ALA A 88 24.02 4.32 12.44
CA ALA A 88 25.36 4.91 12.40
C ALA A 88 26.00 4.83 11.00
N ALA A 89 25.81 3.73 10.26
CA ALA A 89 26.31 3.63 8.90
C ALA A 89 25.71 4.72 7.96
N PHE A 90 24.42 5.03 8.13
CA PHE A 90 23.76 6.12 7.39
C PHE A 90 24.23 7.50 7.85
N GLU A 91 24.45 7.70 9.15
CA GLU A 91 25.00 8.97 9.66
C GLU A 91 26.40 9.25 9.11
N HIS A 92 27.24 8.22 8.99
CA HIS A 92 28.61 8.38 8.51
C HIS A 92 28.74 8.46 6.99
N CYS A 93 27.97 7.67 6.23
CA CYS A 93 28.14 7.52 4.78
C CYS A 93 26.91 7.88 3.94
N GLY A 94 25.79 8.23 4.57
CA GLY A 94 24.56 8.59 3.88
C GLY A 94 24.64 9.90 3.09
N ASN A 95 25.69 10.71 3.26
CA ASN A 95 25.90 11.92 2.47
C ASN A 95 27.18 11.82 1.63
N GLY A 96 27.05 11.56 0.34
CA GLY A 96 28.15 11.44 -0.61
C GLY A 96 28.85 10.07 -0.64
N GLY A 97 28.52 9.17 0.28
CA GLY A 97 29.22 7.89 0.47
C GLY A 97 28.49 6.66 -0.07
N ILE A 98 29.09 5.50 0.23
CA ILE A 98 28.55 4.17 -0.03
C ILE A 98 28.40 3.47 1.32
N ILE A 99 27.22 2.94 1.60
CA ILE A 99 26.95 2.06 2.73
C ILE A 99 26.86 0.65 2.16
N ARG A 100 27.77 -0.23 2.53
CA ARG A 100 27.81 -1.61 2.07
C ARG A 100 27.43 -2.56 3.19
N LEU A 101 26.48 -3.43 2.88
CA LEU A 101 26.04 -4.54 3.73
C LEU A 101 26.51 -5.85 3.06
N PRO A 102 27.74 -6.33 3.33
CA PRO A 102 28.32 -7.48 2.63
C PRO A 102 27.74 -8.84 3.07
N ASP A 103 27.10 -8.90 4.24
CA ASP A 103 26.71 -10.16 4.88
C ASP A 103 25.22 -10.47 4.74
N ALA A 104 24.86 -11.71 5.03
CA ALA A 104 23.56 -12.27 4.65
C ALA A 104 22.37 -11.82 5.50
N ASN A 105 22.54 -11.31 6.73
CA ASN A 105 21.40 -11.02 7.61
C ASN A 105 21.68 -9.97 8.70
N TYR A 106 20.96 -8.84 8.67
CA TYR A 106 20.97 -7.77 9.67
C TYR A 106 19.60 -7.72 10.35
N THR A 107 19.56 -7.79 11.67
CA THR A 107 18.28 -7.86 12.41
C THR A 107 17.86 -6.47 12.86
N ILE A 108 16.76 -5.94 12.31
CA ILE A 108 16.19 -4.65 12.71
C ILE A 108 14.97 -4.91 13.59
N GLY A 109 14.99 -4.39 14.81
CA GLY A 109 13.94 -4.61 15.80
C GLY A 109 12.93 -3.49 15.92
N SER A 110 13.22 -2.30 15.37
CA SER A 110 12.38 -1.11 15.55
C SER A 110 12.24 -0.30 14.26
N PRO A 111 11.20 0.54 14.14
CA PRO A 111 11.09 1.44 13.00
C PRO A 111 12.30 2.38 12.85
N LEU A 112 12.65 2.64 11.59
CA LEU A 112 13.82 3.41 11.21
C LEU A 112 13.41 4.61 10.35
N THR A 113 14.15 5.71 10.50
CA THR A 113 14.18 6.79 9.51
C THR A 113 15.63 7.06 9.18
N THR A 114 15.98 6.95 7.90
CA THR A 114 17.34 7.18 7.41
C THR A 114 17.34 8.17 6.25
N GLU A 115 18.49 8.77 5.98
CA GLU A 115 18.65 9.76 4.93
C GLU A 115 19.83 9.40 4.02
N LEU A 116 19.63 9.55 2.71
CA LEU A 116 20.62 9.32 1.68
C LEU A 116 20.66 10.51 0.72
N ASN A 117 21.83 11.13 0.57
CA ASN A 117 22.07 12.25 -0.32
C ASN A 117 23.32 12.01 -1.15
N ASN A 118 23.19 11.94 -2.48
CA ASN A 118 24.30 11.58 -3.37
C ASN A 118 25.02 10.31 -2.88
N ALA A 119 24.25 9.27 -2.53
CA ALA A 119 24.72 8.12 -1.78
C ALA A 119 24.23 6.78 -2.38
N ILE A 120 24.92 5.70 -2.04
CA ILE A 120 24.53 4.34 -2.46
C ILE A 120 24.38 3.47 -1.22
N LEU A 121 23.26 2.78 -1.10
CA LEU A 121 23.10 1.64 -0.21
C LEU A 121 23.29 0.35 -1.03
N ASP A 122 24.39 -0.35 -0.80
CA ASP A 122 24.85 -1.53 -1.53
C ASP A 122 24.66 -2.79 -0.67
N VAL A 123 23.59 -3.53 -0.92
CA VAL A 123 23.13 -4.64 -0.08
C VAL A 123 23.36 -5.98 -0.78
N HIS A 124 24.06 -6.89 -0.11
CA HIS A 124 24.37 -8.25 -0.60
C HIS A 124 23.61 -9.35 0.17
N GLY A 125 22.82 -8.99 1.18
CA GLY A 125 22.03 -9.88 2.02
C GLY A 125 20.71 -9.26 2.48
N TRP A 126 20.22 -9.67 3.65
CA TRP A 126 18.89 -9.29 4.13
C TRP A 126 18.92 -8.27 5.26
N ILE A 127 18.11 -7.23 5.13
CA ILE A 127 17.64 -6.40 6.23
C ILE A 127 16.39 -7.09 6.76
N SER A 128 16.55 -7.90 7.82
CA SER A 128 15.49 -8.72 8.38
C SER A 128 14.81 -8.03 9.55
N PHE A 129 13.50 -7.91 9.50
CA PHE A 129 12.73 -7.32 10.60
C PHE A 129 12.43 -8.37 11.66
N SER A 130 12.54 -8.02 12.95
CA SER A 130 12.18 -8.94 14.03
C SER A 130 10.70 -9.34 13.95
N SER A 131 10.35 -10.50 14.50
CA SER A 131 8.99 -11.03 14.54
C SER A 131 8.17 -10.56 15.75
N ASP A 132 8.67 -9.60 16.54
CA ASP A 132 8.01 -9.07 17.73
C ASP A 132 6.87 -8.09 17.37
N ILE A 133 5.70 -8.65 17.07
CA ILE A 133 4.51 -7.90 16.66
C ILE A 133 4.14 -6.83 17.70
N ASP A 134 4.14 -7.18 18.98
CA ASP A 134 3.70 -6.27 20.05
C ASP A 134 4.63 -5.05 20.13
N HIS A 135 5.93 -5.25 20.02
CA HIS A 135 6.90 -4.16 19.99
C HIS A 135 6.74 -3.28 18.74
N TRP A 136 6.62 -3.88 17.54
CA TRP A 136 6.42 -3.13 16.29
C TRP A 136 5.15 -2.29 16.32
N VAL A 137 4.03 -2.85 16.81
CA VAL A 137 2.77 -2.11 16.96
C VAL A 137 2.90 -0.98 17.98
N ALA A 138 3.57 -1.22 19.11
CA ALA A 138 3.79 -0.22 20.15
C ALA A 138 4.71 0.93 19.69
N LYS A 139 5.71 0.65 18.83
CA LYS A 139 6.71 1.61 18.36
C LYS A 139 6.45 2.18 16.97
N ARG A 140 5.35 1.77 16.32
CA ARG A 140 4.98 2.14 14.95
C ARG A 140 5.19 3.62 14.63
N VAL A 141 5.64 3.91 13.42
CA VAL A 141 5.62 5.27 12.89
C VAL A 141 4.27 5.50 12.19
N PRO A 142 3.40 6.37 12.71
CA PRO A 142 2.08 6.59 12.12
C PRO A 142 2.19 7.27 10.75
N PHE A 143 1.36 6.84 9.82
CA PHE A 143 1.16 7.48 8.53
C PHE A 143 -0.30 7.93 8.40
N GLU A 144 -0.48 9.22 8.13
CA GLU A 144 -1.78 9.90 8.14
C GLU A 144 -2.80 9.25 7.20
N PHE A 145 -2.35 8.82 6.02
CA PHE A 145 -3.21 8.24 5.01
C PHE A 145 -3.70 6.88 5.49
N GLN A 146 -5.02 6.74 5.60
CA GLN A 146 -5.73 5.54 6.03
C GLN A 146 -5.33 5.03 7.43
N ASN A 147 -4.72 5.88 8.27
CA ASN A 147 -4.24 5.53 9.61
C ASN A 147 -3.35 4.28 9.59
N LEU A 148 -2.36 4.28 8.69
CA LEU A 148 -1.43 3.18 8.49
C LEU A 148 -0.13 3.39 9.28
N ALA A 149 0.81 2.47 9.14
CA ALA A 149 2.10 2.51 9.81
C ALA A 149 3.27 2.25 8.84
N LEU A 150 4.45 2.76 9.17
CA LEU A 150 5.68 2.61 8.40
C LEU A 150 6.76 1.91 9.25
N ALA A 151 7.51 0.97 8.65
CA ALA A 151 8.64 0.31 9.29
C ALA A 151 9.93 1.09 9.03
N TRP A 152 10.34 1.23 7.77
CA TRP A 152 11.57 1.94 7.40
C TRP A 152 11.31 3.09 6.43
N ILE A 153 11.64 4.31 6.83
CA ILE A 153 11.47 5.53 6.02
C ILE A 153 12.84 5.96 5.49
N ILE A 154 12.95 6.11 4.17
CA ILE A 154 14.17 6.57 3.50
C ILE A 154 13.87 7.93 2.87
N LYS A 155 14.69 8.92 3.19
CA LYS A 155 14.59 10.30 2.69
C LYS A 155 15.85 10.72 1.93
N GLY A 156 15.75 11.79 1.15
CA GLY A 156 16.89 12.50 0.59
C GLY A 156 16.89 12.57 -0.93
N THR A 157 18.05 12.88 -1.52
CA THR A 157 18.14 13.21 -2.95
C THR A 157 19.32 12.55 -3.64
N ASN A 158 19.13 12.09 -4.89
CA ASN A 158 20.18 11.45 -5.70
C ASN A 158 20.78 10.22 -5.01
N TYR A 159 19.97 9.18 -4.77
CA TYR A 159 20.50 7.97 -4.14
C TYR A 159 20.05 6.69 -4.82
N VAL A 160 20.84 5.65 -4.60
CA VAL A 160 20.61 4.31 -5.15
C VAL A 160 20.47 3.31 -4.01
N LEU A 161 19.41 2.51 -4.05
CA LEU A 161 19.30 1.26 -3.30
C LEU A 161 19.62 0.12 -4.28
N GLU A 162 20.70 -0.60 -4.03
CA GLU A 162 21.17 -1.72 -4.85
C GLU A 162 21.08 -3.01 -4.03
N GLY A 163 20.29 -3.98 -4.51
CA GLY A 163 20.13 -5.28 -3.85
C GLY A 163 20.98 -6.40 -4.44
N ASN A 164 21.74 -6.17 -5.52
CA ASN A 164 22.62 -7.16 -6.15
C ASN A 164 21.94 -8.50 -6.50
N GLY A 165 20.62 -8.47 -6.74
CA GLY A 165 19.81 -9.63 -7.15
C GLY A 165 19.52 -10.66 -6.04
N LYS A 166 19.95 -10.40 -4.80
CA LYS A 166 19.68 -11.26 -3.63
C LYS A 166 19.24 -10.48 -2.41
N GLY A 167 19.66 -9.23 -2.30
CA GLY A 167 19.51 -8.39 -1.13
C GLY A 167 18.28 -7.50 -1.17
N GLY A 168 17.93 -7.01 0.02
CA GLY A 168 16.79 -6.16 0.26
C GLY A 168 16.23 -6.39 1.66
N ILE A 169 14.90 -6.55 1.76
CA ILE A 169 14.20 -6.69 3.05
C ILE A 169 13.59 -8.08 3.17
N TYR A 170 13.77 -8.67 4.34
CA TYR A 170 13.00 -9.83 4.78
C TYR A 170 12.09 -9.42 5.95
N GLY A 171 10.80 -9.22 5.69
CA GLY A 171 9.88 -8.59 6.63
C GLY A 171 9.32 -9.51 7.72
N ASN A 172 9.64 -10.81 7.70
CA ASN A 172 9.03 -11.80 8.62
C ASN A 172 7.48 -11.83 8.58
N GLY A 173 6.88 -11.52 7.44
CA GLY A 173 5.45 -11.36 7.22
C GLY A 173 4.54 -12.53 7.62
N ASP A 174 5.03 -13.78 7.68
CA ASP A 174 4.18 -14.93 8.03
C ASP A 174 3.51 -14.77 9.40
N VAL A 175 4.23 -14.27 10.41
CA VAL A 175 3.65 -13.99 11.73
C VAL A 175 2.57 -12.91 11.66
N TRP A 176 2.73 -11.93 10.77
CA TRP A 176 1.79 -10.83 10.56
C TRP A 176 0.52 -11.29 9.86
N TYR A 177 0.63 -12.17 8.87
CA TYR A 177 -0.51 -12.76 8.15
C TYR A 177 -1.37 -13.61 9.09
N ASN A 178 -0.72 -14.42 9.94
CA ASN A 178 -1.40 -15.22 10.95
C ASN A 178 -2.09 -14.34 12.02
N TRP A 179 -1.41 -13.26 12.45
CA TRP A 179 -1.98 -12.33 13.42
C TRP A 179 -3.17 -11.53 12.88
N ALA A 180 -3.14 -11.18 11.59
CA ALA A 180 -4.21 -10.47 10.91
C ALA A 180 -5.22 -11.38 10.21
N LYS A 181 -5.24 -12.69 10.51
CA LYS A 181 -6.23 -13.59 9.93
C LYS A 181 -7.65 -13.04 10.13
N ASP A 182 -8.46 -13.16 9.09
CA ASP A 182 -9.84 -12.67 9.00
C ASP A 182 -10.03 -11.15 9.15
N GLU A 183 -8.95 -10.38 9.28
CA GLU A 183 -8.96 -8.92 9.33
C GLU A 183 -8.23 -8.37 8.10
N GLY A 184 -8.92 -7.53 7.32
CA GLY A 184 -8.28 -6.79 6.22
C GLY A 184 -7.27 -5.78 6.79
N ASN A 185 -7.68 -4.54 6.99
CA ASN A 185 -6.79 -3.48 7.47
C ASN A 185 -6.57 -3.54 9.01
N LYS A 186 -5.93 -4.60 9.51
CA LYS A 186 -5.58 -4.72 10.94
C LYS A 186 -4.57 -3.64 11.31
N TYR A 187 -4.98 -2.74 12.20
CA TYR A 187 -4.19 -1.58 12.59
C TYR A 187 -2.85 -1.98 13.21
N GLY A 188 -1.80 -1.26 12.82
CA GLY A 188 -0.46 -1.41 13.39
C GLY A 188 0.49 -2.28 12.56
N ARG A 189 0.02 -2.97 11.51
CA ARG A 189 0.91 -3.61 10.52
C ARG A 189 1.69 -2.53 9.76
N PRO A 190 3.03 -2.49 9.83
CA PRO A 190 3.79 -1.44 9.16
C PRO A 190 4.16 -1.85 7.72
N MET A 191 4.16 -0.90 6.80
CA MET A 191 4.70 -1.10 5.45
C MET A 191 6.21 -1.29 5.52
N SER A 192 6.76 -2.24 4.75
CA SER A 192 8.16 -2.66 4.95
C SER A 192 9.17 -1.53 4.67
N PHE A 193 8.97 -0.71 3.63
CA PHE A 193 9.71 0.54 3.51
C PHE A 193 8.95 1.62 2.74
N ALA A 194 9.33 2.87 2.97
CA ALA A 194 8.82 4.03 2.26
C ALA A 194 9.96 4.90 1.70
N ILE A 195 9.87 5.19 0.41
CA ILE A 195 10.61 6.30 -0.20
C ILE A 195 9.81 7.56 0.05
N SER A 196 10.23 8.38 1.02
CA SER A 196 9.48 9.56 1.47
C SER A 196 10.24 10.83 1.21
N ASP A 197 9.55 11.88 0.78
CA ASP A 197 10.11 13.23 0.62
C ASP A 197 11.45 13.22 -0.13
N SER A 198 11.52 12.41 -1.20
CA SER A 198 12.76 12.09 -1.89
C SER A 198 12.73 12.52 -3.35
N LYS A 199 13.91 12.75 -3.92
CA LYS A 199 14.05 13.12 -5.33
C LYS A 199 15.20 12.40 -6.02
N ASN A 200 15.00 11.94 -7.26
CA ASN A 200 16.02 11.24 -8.04
C ASN A 200 16.51 9.98 -7.33
N VAL A 201 15.63 8.99 -7.22
CA VAL A 201 15.88 7.74 -6.50
C VAL A 201 15.91 6.57 -7.48
N VAL A 202 16.88 5.67 -7.32
CA VAL A 202 16.89 4.39 -8.05
C VAL A 202 16.87 3.26 -7.04
N VAL A 203 15.83 2.43 -7.09
CA VAL A 203 15.73 1.15 -6.38
C VAL A 203 15.95 0.06 -7.41
N ARG A 204 17.10 -0.62 -7.38
CA ARG A 204 17.45 -1.62 -8.39
C ARG A 204 17.91 -2.96 -7.82
N ASN A 205 17.52 -4.04 -8.52
CA ASN A 205 17.79 -5.43 -8.15
C ASN A 205 17.42 -5.76 -6.70
N TRP A 206 16.32 -5.17 -6.24
CA TRP A 206 15.93 -5.12 -4.85
C TRP A 206 14.77 -6.09 -4.58
N SER A 207 14.85 -6.83 -3.48
CA SER A 207 13.81 -7.78 -3.08
C SER A 207 13.12 -7.38 -1.78
N VAL A 208 11.80 -7.57 -1.70
CA VAL A 208 11.05 -7.58 -0.43
C VAL A 208 10.37 -8.93 -0.29
N ILE A 209 10.80 -9.70 0.70
CA ILE A 209 10.30 -11.03 0.98
C ILE A 209 9.53 -11.01 2.30
N GLN A 210 8.37 -11.65 2.31
CA GLN A 210 7.47 -11.70 3.46
C GLN A 210 7.22 -10.29 4.05
N PRO A 211 6.67 -9.33 3.30
CA PRO A 211 6.35 -8.01 3.83
C PRO A 211 5.34 -8.10 4.98
N GLN A 212 5.45 -7.24 5.99
CA GLN A 212 4.55 -7.24 7.16
C GLN A 212 3.12 -6.75 6.81
N PHE A 213 3.04 -5.91 5.77
CA PHE A 213 1.86 -5.29 5.19
C PHE A 213 2.16 -5.01 3.70
N TRP A 214 1.93 -3.80 3.20
CA TRP A 214 2.43 -3.37 1.89
C TRP A 214 3.96 -3.45 1.86
N ALA A 215 4.51 -4.01 0.79
CA ALA A 215 5.95 -4.17 0.63
C ALA A 215 6.66 -2.83 0.49
N SER A 216 6.06 -1.87 -0.23
CA SER A 216 6.64 -0.53 -0.33
C SER A 216 5.63 0.56 -0.69
N ILE A 217 6.00 1.81 -0.39
CA ILE A 217 5.25 2.99 -0.82
C ILE A 217 6.18 4.14 -1.21
N VAL A 218 5.81 4.91 -2.24
CA VAL A 218 6.48 6.15 -2.66
C VAL A 218 5.62 7.35 -2.25
N ILE A 219 6.09 8.10 -1.25
CA ILE A 219 5.36 9.19 -0.58
C ILE A 219 6.01 10.54 -0.94
N ARG A 220 5.23 11.50 -1.45
CA ARG A 220 5.68 12.89 -1.66
C ARG A 220 7.04 13.00 -2.36
N SER A 221 7.26 12.14 -3.35
CA SER A 221 8.57 11.99 -3.99
C SER A 221 8.49 12.21 -5.49
N GLU A 222 9.63 12.56 -6.09
CA GLU A 222 9.75 12.89 -7.50
C GLU A 222 10.89 12.12 -8.16
N ASN A 223 10.66 11.60 -9.37
CA ASN A 223 11.68 10.91 -10.17
C ASN A 223 12.25 9.69 -9.43
N VAL A 224 11.41 8.67 -9.26
CA VAL A 224 11.74 7.42 -8.58
C VAL A 224 11.66 6.27 -9.58
N LEU A 225 12.75 5.53 -9.75
CA LEU A 225 12.83 4.36 -10.61
C LEU A 225 12.95 3.09 -9.76
N TYR A 226 12.01 2.17 -9.92
CA TYR A 226 12.15 0.78 -9.50
C TYR A 226 12.54 -0.06 -10.71
N LYS A 227 13.66 -0.78 -10.63
CA LYS A 227 14.16 -1.64 -11.72
C LYS A 227 14.56 -3.01 -11.21
N ASN A 228 14.06 -4.09 -11.82
CA ASN A 228 14.29 -5.46 -11.30
C ASN A 228 13.83 -5.57 -9.83
N TYR A 229 12.62 -5.10 -9.55
CA TYR A 229 12.03 -5.13 -8.20
C TYR A 229 11.25 -6.42 -7.99
N TYR A 230 11.56 -7.16 -6.93
CA TYR A 230 10.91 -8.43 -6.62
C TYR A 230 10.16 -8.36 -5.29
N VAL A 231 8.90 -8.77 -5.28
CA VAL A 231 8.09 -8.88 -4.07
C VAL A 231 7.51 -10.29 -3.97
N ASN A 232 7.64 -10.90 -2.80
CA ASN A 232 7.03 -12.20 -2.52
C ASN A 232 6.42 -12.24 -1.12
N ALA A 233 5.11 -12.42 -1.06
CA ALA A 233 4.38 -12.82 0.13
C ALA A 233 3.82 -14.23 -0.07
N THR A 234 4.10 -15.11 0.87
CA THR A 234 3.70 -16.52 0.90
C THR A 234 3.19 -16.85 2.29
N GLN A 235 2.03 -17.50 2.37
CA GLN A 235 1.47 -17.95 3.64
C GLN A 235 1.83 -19.41 3.84
N TYR A 236 2.52 -19.71 4.94
CA TYR A 236 3.00 -21.06 5.21
C TYR A 236 2.04 -21.87 6.08
N ASN A 237 1.08 -21.23 6.75
CA ASN A 237 0.07 -21.92 7.54
C ASN A 237 -0.93 -22.66 6.63
N PRO A 238 -1.03 -24.00 6.72
CA PRO A 238 -1.93 -24.78 5.90
C PRO A 238 -3.42 -24.45 6.15
N GLU A 239 -3.78 -23.92 7.32
CA GLU A 239 -5.16 -23.48 7.62
C GLU A 239 -5.61 -22.33 6.71
N ALA A 240 -4.68 -21.53 6.20
CA ALA A 240 -4.98 -20.43 5.31
C ALA A 240 -5.50 -20.89 3.94
N SER A 241 -5.08 -22.08 3.47
CA SER A 241 -5.36 -22.57 2.11
C SER A 241 -6.84 -22.77 1.78
N GLY A 242 -7.69 -22.91 2.79
CA GLY A 242 -9.14 -23.00 2.64
C GLY A 242 -9.86 -21.65 2.69
N HIS A 243 -9.13 -20.56 2.97
CA HIS A 243 -9.68 -19.22 3.08
C HIS A 243 -9.53 -18.48 1.74
N PHE A 244 -10.60 -17.81 1.29
CA PHE A 244 -10.65 -17.14 -0.01
C PHE A 244 -9.62 -15.99 -0.22
N LEU A 245 -8.93 -15.60 0.83
CA LEU A 245 -7.84 -14.59 0.80
C LEU A 245 -6.48 -15.16 1.23
N ASN A 246 -6.41 -16.44 1.60
CA ASN A 246 -5.20 -17.12 2.08
C ASN A 246 -4.39 -16.32 3.14
N TRP A 247 -5.08 -15.45 3.89
CA TRP A 247 -4.52 -14.51 4.88
C TRP A 247 -3.42 -13.55 4.37
N LEU A 248 -3.31 -13.37 3.06
CA LEU A 248 -2.32 -12.49 2.43
C LEU A 248 -2.88 -11.09 2.11
N GLN A 249 -3.97 -10.68 2.76
CA GLN A 249 -4.57 -9.37 2.54
C GLN A 249 -3.59 -8.24 2.88
N ASN A 250 -3.63 -7.20 2.05
CA ASN A 250 -2.80 -6.01 2.15
C ASN A 250 -1.30 -6.32 2.13
N THR A 251 -0.90 -7.24 1.25
CA THR A 251 0.50 -7.47 0.87
C THR A 251 0.79 -6.83 -0.47
N ASP A 252 0.44 -5.55 -0.60
CA ASP A 252 0.58 -4.77 -1.84
C ASP A 252 2.07 -4.73 -2.27
N GLY A 253 2.34 -4.73 -3.58
CA GLY A 253 3.70 -4.73 -4.11
C GLY A 253 4.39 -3.37 -3.99
N CYS A 254 3.81 -2.35 -4.62
CA CYS A 254 4.24 -0.97 -4.42
C CYS A 254 3.09 0.00 -4.62
N ASP A 255 2.99 0.94 -3.69
CA ASP A 255 2.00 2.00 -3.72
C ASP A 255 2.63 3.36 -4.02
N THR A 256 1.88 4.24 -4.67
CA THR A 256 2.28 5.64 -4.88
C THR A 256 1.30 6.57 -4.20
N TYR A 257 1.79 7.62 -3.54
CA TYR A 257 0.97 8.60 -2.84
C TYR A 257 1.61 9.99 -2.88
N LYS A 258 0.88 10.97 -3.41
CA LYS A 258 1.35 12.36 -3.58
C LYS A 258 2.69 12.44 -4.34
N SER A 259 2.90 11.56 -5.32
CA SER A 259 4.19 11.37 -5.99
C SER A 259 4.09 11.63 -7.49
N HIS A 260 5.21 12.06 -8.08
CA HIS A 260 5.29 12.44 -9.48
C HIS A 260 6.48 11.76 -10.15
N ASN A 261 6.32 11.30 -11.39
CA ASN A 261 7.40 10.63 -12.13
C ASN A 261 7.93 9.39 -11.40
N VAL A 262 7.08 8.36 -11.26
CA VAL A 262 7.46 7.07 -10.67
C VAL A 262 7.41 6.01 -11.77
N THR A 263 8.52 5.30 -11.97
CA THR A 263 8.65 4.28 -13.01
C THR A 263 8.95 2.92 -12.41
N PHE A 264 8.21 1.89 -12.84
CA PHE A 264 8.46 0.49 -12.53
C PHE A 264 8.91 -0.25 -13.80
N GLU A 265 10.10 -0.85 -13.77
CA GLU A 265 10.66 -1.63 -14.88
C GLU A 265 11.05 -3.01 -14.38
N ASP A 266 10.63 -4.06 -15.11
CA ASP A 266 11.06 -5.43 -14.84
C ASP A 266 10.68 -5.89 -13.42
N MET A 267 9.45 -5.60 -12.99
CA MET A 267 8.95 -5.96 -11.66
C MET A 267 8.27 -7.33 -11.67
N VAL A 268 8.53 -8.13 -10.63
CA VAL A 268 7.82 -9.38 -10.39
C VAL A 268 7.22 -9.37 -8.97
N TYR A 269 5.92 -9.62 -8.89
CA TYR A 269 5.15 -9.62 -7.66
C TYR A 269 4.45 -10.97 -7.46
N GLN A 270 4.48 -11.48 -6.24
CA GLN A 270 3.54 -12.49 -5.75
C GLN A 270 2.99 -12.06 -4.40
N GLY A 271 1.67 -12.07 -4.23
CA GLY A 271 1.02 -11.78 -2.96
C GLY A 271 -0.50 -11.90 -3.01
N GLY A 272 -1.18 -11.29 -2.04
CA GLY A 272 -2.63 -11.40 -1.85
C GLY A 272 -3.43 -10.12 -2.07
N ASP A 273 -2.78 -9.02 -2.47
CA ASP A 273 -3.44 -7.71 -2.68
C ASP A 273 -2.89 -7.00 -3.92
N ASP A 274 -2.92 -5.67 -3.98
CA ASP A 274 -2.61 -4.91 -5.18
C ASP A 274 -1.12 -5.11 -5.58
N CYS A 275 -0.87 -5.53 -6.82
CA CYS A 275 0.50 -5.65 -7.35
C CYS A 275 1.17 -4.26 -7.44
N LEU A 276 0.41 -3.29 -7.94
CA LEU A 276 0.71 -1.87 -7.90
C LEU A 276 -0.58 -1.13 -7.52
N ALA A 277 -0.50 -0.12 -6.66
CA ALA A 277 -1.63 0.76 -6.37
C ALA A 277 -1.28 2.25 -6.48
N LEU A 278 -2.05 2.97 -7.31
CA LEU A 278 -1.93 4.42 -7.45
C LEU A 278 -2.89 5.08 -6.49
N LYS A 279 -2.41 5.53 -5.33
CA LYS A 279 -3.20 6.27 -4.33
C LYS A 279 -3.25 7.76 -4.71
N PRO A 280 -3.99 8.61 -3.94
CA PRO A 280 -4.19 10.02 -4.28
C PRO A 280 -2.94 10.81 -4.68
N ASN A 281 -3.13 11.67 -5.67
CA ASN A 281 -2.16 12.64 -6.19
C ASN A 281 -0.92 11.98 -6.79
N SER A 282 -1.14 10.90 -7.53
CA SER A 282 -0.10 10.18 -8.28
C SER A 282 -0.12 10.62 -9.73
N SER A 283 1.02 11.06 -10.27
CA SER A 283 1.08 11.52 -11.67
C SER A 283 2.36 11.16 -12.41
N MET A 284 2.26 11.05 -13.73
CA MET A 284 3.36 10.63 -14.60
C MET A 284 3.92 9.27 -14.13
N ILE A 285 3.02 8.31 -13.95
CA ILE A 285 3.34 6.98 -13.44
C ILE A 285 3.52 6.03 -14.62
N ARG A 286 4.65 5.32 -14.65
CA ARG A 286 5.03 4.43 -15.74
C ARG A 286 5.29 3.03 -15.23
N ALA A 287 4.86 2.03 -15.98
CA ALA A 287 5.17 0.65 -15.70
C ALA A 287 5.46 -0.08 -17.01
N ARG A 288 6.55 -0.84 -17.06
CA ARG A 288 6.84 -1.72 -18.19
C ARG A 288 7.36 -3.07 -17.74
N ASN A 289 6.92 -4.13 -18.43
CA ASN A 289 7.35 -5.50 -18.15
C ASN A 289 7.11 -5.87 -16.67
N VAL A 290 5.86 -5.80 -16.23
CA VAL A 290 5.46 -6.14 -14.85
C VAL A 290 4.71 -7.46 -14.86
N THR A 291 5.13 -8.41 -14.02
CA THR A 291 4.44 -9.69 -13.84
C THR A 291 3.90 -9.83 -12.43
N CYS A 292 2.59 -10.05 -12.30
CA CYS A 292 1.90 -10.20 -11.03
C CYS A 292 1.30 -11.61 -10.90
N PHE A 293 1.58 -12.28 -9.79
CA PHE A 293 1.09 -13.61 -9.43
C PHE A 293 0.14 -13.53 -8.22
N GLY A 294 -1.14 -13.77 -8.45
CA GLY A 294 -2.18 -13.62 -7.43
C GLY A 294 -2.45 -12.15 -7.05
N GLY A 295 -3.25 -11.96 -6.00
CA GLY A 295 -3.62 -10.65 -5.50
C GLY A 295 -4.83 -9.99 -6.17
N THR A 296 -4.92 -8.67 -6.09
CA THR A 296 -6.05 -7.85 -6.58
C THR A 296 -5.74 -7.02 -7.82
N GLY A 297 -4.63 -7.31 -8.49
CA GLY A 297 -4.28 -6.76 -9.81
C GLY A 297 -3.57 -5.41 -9.73
N ILE A 298 -3.76 -4.60 -10.77
CA ILE A 298 -3.24 -3.23 -10.86
C ILE A 298 -4.34 -2.27 -10.44
N ALA A 299 -4.17 -1.59 -9.31
CA ALA A 299 -5.16 -0.69 -8.76
C ALA A 299 -4.89 0.78 -9.11
N PHE A 300 -5.93 1.43 -9.60
CA PHE A 300 -6.03 2.88 -9.70
C PHE A 300 -6.93 3.34 -8.55
N GLY A 301 -6.31 3.59 -7.40
CA GLY A 301 -6.98 3.93 -6.14
C GLY A 301 -6.63 2.99 -4.98
N SER A 302 -7.38 3.01 -3.87
CA SER A 302 -8.62 3.77 -3.71
C SER A 302 -8.38 5.27 -3.63
N ILE A 303 -9.33 6.04 -4.15
CA ILE A 303 -9.19 7.50 -4.32
C ILE A 303 -10.52 8.23 -4.07
N GLY A 304 -10.47 9.48 -3.60
CA GLY A 304 -11.66 10.24 -3.23
C GLY A 304 -12.20 9.92 -1.83
N GLN A 305 -11.35 9.46 -0.92
CA GLN A 305 -11.76 9.00 0.41
C GLN A 305 -12.17 10.13 1.35
N TYR A 306 -11.48 11.27 1.31
CA TYR A 306 -11.62 12.28 2.36
C TYR A 306 -12.54 13.41 1.91
N LYS A 307 -13.60 13.65 2.68
CA LYS A 307 -14.60 14.67 2.39
C LYS A 307 -13.97 16.05 2.20
N GLY A 308 -14.29 16.69 1.07
CA GLY A 308 -13.79 18.03 0.74
C GLY A 308 -12.34 18.07 0.22
N ILE A 309 -11.67 16.92 0.12
CA ILE A 309 -10.37 16.79 -0.54
C ILE A 309 -10.59 16.53 -2.04
N VAL A 310 -9.73 17.14 -2.85
CA VAL A 310 -9.66 16.92 -4.30
C VAL A 310 -8.40 16.10 -4.56
N ASP A 311 -8.58 14.88 -5.04
CA ASP A 311 -7.49 13.96 -5.37
C ASP A 311 -7.33 13.83 -6.90
N TYR A 312 -6.17 13.37 -7.36
CA TYR A 312 -6.01 13.01 -8.77
C TYR A 312 -5.14 11.77 -9.03
N ILE A 313 -5.40 11.13 -10.17
CA ILE A 313 -4.46 10.26 -10.90
C ILE A 313 -4.38 10.82 -12.33
N ASP A 314 -3.19 11.20 -12.80
CA ASP A 314 -3.03 11.92 -14.08
C ASP A 314 -1.75 11.48 -14.81
N ASP A 315 -1.78 11.33 -16.13
CA ASP A 315 -0.64 10.87 -16.95
C ASP A 315 -0.10 9.52 -16.47
N VAL A 316 -0.76 8.43 -16.88
CA VAL A 316 -0.33 7.06 -16.59
C VAL A 316 -0.12 6.31 -17.89
N GLU A 317 1.02 5.62 -18.03
CA GLU A 317 1.30 4.78 -19.19
C GLU A 317 1.92 3.46 -18.74
N PHE A 318 1.14 2.38 -18.87
CA PHE A 318 1.55 1.02 -18.53
C PHE A 318 1.65 0.16 -19.79
N THR A 319 2.76 -0.58 -19.91
CA THR A 319 3.06 -1.44 -21.07
C THR A 319 3.50 -2.83 -20.61
N ASP A 320 3.18 -3.86 -21.37
CA ASP A 320 3.67 -5.24 -21.13
C ASP A 320 3.39 -5.74 -19.69
N ILE A 321 2.11 -5.79 -19.32
CA ILE A 321 1.67 -6.29 -18.01
C ILE A 321 1.21 -7.74 -18.13
N THR A 322 1.69 -8.61 -17.24
CA THR A 322 1.30 -10.02 -17.18
C THR A 322 0.63 -10.33 -15.83
N LEU A 323 -0.60 -10.83 -15.86
CA LEU A 323 -1.43 -11.08 -14.69
C LEU A 323 -1.82 -12.56 -14.61
N LEU A 324 -1.33 -13.26 -13.61
CA LEU A 324 -1.45 -14.71 -13.49
C LEU A 324 -1.99 -15.09 -12.11
N PRO A 325 -2.72 -16.21 -11.97
CA PRO A 325 -3.01 -16.77 -10.65
C PRO A 325 -1.71 -17.33 -10.05
N SER A 326 -1.67 -17.48 -8.73
CA SER A 326 -0.59 -18.18 -8.04
C SER A 326 -1.13 -19.37 -7.25
N SER A 327 -0.24 -20.23 -6.74
CA SER A 327 -0.62 -21.27 -5.78
C SER A 327 -1.04 -20.71 -4.41
N GLN A 328 -0.73 -19.43 -4.15
CA GLN A 328 -0.98 -18.75 -2.90
C GLN A 328 -2.25 -17.89 -2.94
N HIS A 329 -2.68 -17.42 -4.11
CA HIS A 329 -3.87 -16.58 -4.27
C HIS A 329 -4.30 -16.51 -5.73
N LEU A 330 -5.62 -16.48 -5.99
CA LEU A 330 -6.15 -16.22 -7.33
C LEU A 330 -5.91 -14.75 -7.73
N MET A 331 -5.94 -14.43 -9.03
CA MET A 331 -5.94 -13.04 -9.47
C MET A 331 -7.37 -12.49 -9.44
N LYS A 332 -7.70 -11.65 -8.45
CA LYS A 332 -9.07 -11.15 -8.22
C LYS A 332 -9.50 -10.11 -9.24
N ASN A 333 -8.64 -9.16 -9.56
CA ASN A 333 -8.92 -8.17 -10.60
C ASN A 333 -7.74 -8.08 -11.56
N GLY A 334 -7.97 -7.55 -12.75
CA GLY A 334 -6.90 -7.20 -13.66
C GLY A 334 -6.55 -5.72 -13.52
N LEU A 335 -7.17 -4.88 -14.33
CA LEU A 335 -7.12 -3.43 -14.19
C LEU A 335 -8.28 -2.98 -13.31
N TYR A 336 -7.97 -2.45 -12.12
CA TYR A 336 -8.96 -2.16 -11.07
C TYR A 336 -9.01 -0.67 -10.72
N PHE A 337 -10.00 0.04 -11.24
CA PHE A 337 -10.27 1.44 -10.94
C PHE A 337 -11.24 1.52 -9.77
N LYS A 338 -10.85 2.15 -8.67
CA LYS A 338 -11.66 2.13 -7.44
C LYS A 338 -11.70 3.50 -6.78
N SER A 339 -12.87 4.13 -6.76
CA SER A 339 -13.10 5.38 -6.02
C SER A 339 -14.22 5.22 -5.01
N TRP A 340 -14.09 5.97 -3.91
CA TRP A 340 -15.03 5.90 -2.79
C TRP A 340 -16.39 6.50 -3.12
N MET A 341 -17.43 6.02 -2.44
CA MET A 341 -18.77 6.62 -2.46
C MET A 341 -18.77 8.08 -1.95
N GLY A 342 -19.85 8.82 -2.22
CA GLY A 342 -19.92 10.28 -2.04
C GLY A 342 -20.10 10.80 -0.62
N TYR A 343 -20.15 9.93 0.40
CA TYR A 343 -20.33 10.34 1.78
C TYR A 343 -19.49 9.50 2.74
N GLU A 344 -19.16 10.09 3.88
CA GLU A 344 -18.25 9.53 4.87
C GLU A 344 -19.01 8.61 5.85
N ILE A 345 -18.46 7.42 6.12
CA ILE A 345 -18.93 6.52 7.19
C ILE A 345 -17.75 6.11 8.07
N GLY A 346 -17.84 6.44 9.36
CA GLY A 346 -16.80 6.16 10.36
C GLY A 346 -15.64 7.17 10.34
N THR A 347 -14.69 6.99 11.26
CA THR A 347 -13.49 7.84 11.37
C THR A 347 -12.30 6.99 11.81
N PRO A 348 -11.16 6.99 11.10
CA PRO A 348 -10.99 7.42 9.71
C PRO A 348 -11.88 6.56 8.79
N PRO A 349 -12.44 7.11 7.69
CA PRO A 349 -13.58 6.47 7.04
C PRO A 349 -13.16 5.25 6.23
N ASN A 350 -13.26 4.07 6.83
CA ASN A 350 -13.17 2.80 6.10
C ASN A 350 -14.49 2.45 5.39
N GLY A 351 -15.57 3.18 5.68
CA GLY A 351 -16.91 2.90 5.15
C GLY A 351 -17.46 3.86 4.14
N GLY A 352 -16.74 4.92 3.81
CA GLY A 352 -17.26 5.95 2.93
C GLY A 352 -16.19 6.91 2.43
N GLY A 353 -16.61 7.80 1.56
CA GLY A 353 -15.78 8.81 0.91
C GLY A 353 -16.35 10.22 1.05
N GLY A 354 -16.54 10.86 -0.10
CA GLY A 354 -16.94 12.27 -0.21
C GLY A 354 -15.79 13.18 -0.67
N GLY A 355 -14.62 12.60 -0.95
CA GLY A 355 -13.60 13.26 -1.75
C GLY A 355 -14.01 13.31 -3.22
N SER A 356 -13.51 14.33 -3.91
CA SER A 356 -13.78 14.58 -5.33
C SER A 356 -12.46 14.58 -6.11
N GLY A 357 -12.52 14.89 -7.41
CA GLY A 357 -11.33 15.01 -8.24
C GLY A 357 -11.42 14.16 -9.49
N TYR A 358 -10.28 13.73 -10.02
CA TYR A 358 -10.25 13.05 -11.32
C TYR A 358 -9.14 12.02 -11.52
N GLY A 359 -9.46 10.96 -12.25
CA GLY A 359 -8.52 10.03 -12.85
C GLY A 359 -8.58 10.17 -14.37
N ARG A 360 -7.48 10.59 -15.01
CA ARG A 360 -7.47 10.79 -16.48
C ARG A 360 -6.10 10.59 -17.13
N ASP A 361 -6.12 10.54 -18.47
CA ASP A 361 -4.95 10.30 -19.31
C ASP A 361 -4.22 9.02 -18.87
N ILE A 362 -5.00 7.95 -18.78
CA ILE A 362 -4.53 6.63 -18.39
C ILE A 362 -4.46 5.77 -19.65
N LYS A 363 -3.27 5.30 -20.00
CA LYS A 363 -3.00 4.45 -21.15
C LYS A 363 -2.43 3.13 -20.65
N VAL A 364 -3.09 2.03 -20.99
CA VAL A 364 -2.61 0.69 -20.69
C VAL A 364 -2.58 -0.10 -21.99
N ASP A 365 -1.39 -0.53 -22.38
CA ASP A 365 -1.15 -1.26 -23.62
C ASP A 365 -0.45 -2.59 -23.37
N GLY A 366 -0.89 -3.65 -24.02
CA GLY A 366 -0.21 -4.94 -23.94
C GLY A 366 -0.38 -5.62 -22.59
N VAL A 367 -1.60 -6.07 -22.28
CA VAL A 367 -1.88 -6.86 -21.08
C VAL A 367 -2.14 -8.31 -21.45
N LYS A 368 -1.42 -9.23 -20.82
CA LYS A 368 -1.68 -10.68 -20.88
C LYS A 368 -2.20 -11.15 -19.55
N MET A 369 -3.31 -11.88 -19.57
CA MET A 369 -3.91 -12.35 -18.33
C MET A 369 -4.41 -13.79 -18.41
N LYS A 370 -4.42 -14.46 -17.27
CA LYS A 370 -4.94 -15.82 -17.15
C LYS A 370 -5.83 -15.91 -15.92
N ASP A 371 -7.01 -16.51 -16.09
CA ASP A 371 -7.95 -16.89 -15.05
C ASP A 371 -8.20 -15.76 -14.02
N VAL A 372 -8.31 -14.53 -14.53
CA VAL A 372 -8.58 -13.35 -13.70
C VAL A 372 -10.07 -13.25 -13.42
N ILE A 373 -10.47 -13.07 -12.15
CA ILE A 373 -11.88 -13.06 -11.74
C ILE A 373 -12.62 -11.85 -12.32
N ARG A 374 -12.08 -10.63 -12.18
CA ARG A 374 -12.62 -9.39 -12.79
C ARG A 374 -11.54 -8.70 -13.65
N PRO A 375 -11.42 -9.06 -14.93
CA PRO A 375 -10.33 -8.59 -15.78
C PRO A 375 -10.18 -7.06 -15.89
N ILE A 376 -11.28 -6.36 -16.18
CA ILE A 376 -11.32 -4.90 -16.22
C ILE A 376 -12.50 -4.47 -15.34
N TYR A 377 -12.20 -3.82 -14.22
CA TYR A 377 -13.19 -3.46 -13.22
C TYR A 377 -13.06 -2.01 -12.80
N LEU A 378 -14.15 -1.26 -12.86
CA LEU A 378 -14.26 0.09 -12.34
C LEU A 378 -15.43 0.16 -11.37
N GLN A 379 -15.18 0.66 -10.16
CA GLN A 379 -16.18 0.90 -9.14
C GLN A 379 -16.07 2.34 -8.61
N SER A 380 -17.19 3.07 -8.62
CA SER A 380 -17.28 4.45 -8.13
C SER A 380 -18.00 4.64 -6.79
N ASP A 381 -18.41 3.55 -6.16
CA ASP A 381 -19.16 3.52 -4.89
C ASP A 381 -18.48 2.63 -3.83
N LEU A 382 -17.14 2.55 -3.86
CA LEU A 382 -16.38 1.69 -2.95
C LEU A 382 -16.71 1.98 -1.49
N THR A 383 -16.94 0.90 -0.73
CA THR A 383 -16.93 0.85 0.74
C THR A 383 -16.33 -0.46 1.21
N TYR A 384 -15.60 -0.45 2.32
CA TYR A 384 -15.12 -1.68 2.97
C TYR A 384 -16.03 -2.13 4.12
N LEU A 385 -17.11 -1.39 4.42
CA LEU A 385 -18.10 -1.81 5.40
C LEU A 385 -19.14 -2.72 4.75
N ASN A 386 -19.22 -3.96 5.25
CA ASN A 386 -20.09 -4.98 4.69
C ASN A 386 -21.58 -4.63 4.82
N ASP A 387 -21.96 -3.99 5.92
CA ASP A 387 -23.33 -3.54 6.23
C ASP A 387 -23.78 -2.31 5.42
N HIS A 388 -22.84 -1.60 4.79
CA HIS A 388 -23.12 -0.42 3.95
C HIS A 388 -22.91 -0.68 2.45
N ARG A 389 -22.70 -1.94 2.04
CA ARG A 389 -22.57 -2.31 0.62
C ARG A 389 -23.84 -1.92 -0.14
N GLY A 390 -23.65 -1.25 -1.27
CA GLY A 390 -24.75 -0.80 -2.15
C GLY A 390 -25.46 0.48 -1.69
N GLU A 391 -25.25 0.98 -0.46
CA GLU A 391 -25.93 2.20 0.00
C GLU A 391 -25.45 3.47 -0.71
N GLY A 392 -24.17 3.52 -1.11
CA GLY A 392 -23.58 4.67 -1.79
C GLY A 392 -23.58 4.59 -3.30
N HIS A 393 -24.41 3.72 -3.88
CA HIS A 393 -24.58 3.64 -5.31
C HIS A 393 -24.96 5.01 -5.89
N ASP A 394 -24.42 5.37 -7.05
CA ASP A 394 -24.64 6.66 -7.72
C ASP A 394 -24.24 7.92 -6.93
N THR A 395 -23.53 7.79 -5.80
CA THR A 395 -23.14 8.96 -4.98
C THR A 395 -21.72 9.44 -5.20
N GLY A 396 -20.84 8.60 -5.77
CA GLY A 396 -19.43 8.90 -5.97
C GLY A 396 -19.20 10.25 -6.66
N LEU A 397 -18.17 10.98 -6.20
CA LEU A 397 -17.85 12.35 -6.65
C LEU A 397 -16.54 12.44 -7.45
N PHE A 398 -15.89 11.30 -7.69
CA PHE A 398 -14.64 11.23 -8.42
C PHE A 398 -14.89 10.97 -9.90
N HIS A 399 -14.20 11.69 -10.78
CA HIS A 399 -14.41 11.62 -12.23
C HIS A 399 -13.37 10.71 -12.89
N TRP A 400 -13.80 9.68 -13.61
CA TRP A 400 -12.92 8.90 -14.48
C TRP A 400 -13.12 9.31 -15.94
N SER A 401 -12.04 9.65 -16.63
CA SER A 401 -12.13 10.06 -18.04
C SER A 401 -10.86 9.83 -18.84
N ASN A 402 -10.94 9.76 -20.17
CA ASN A 402 -9.76 9.62 -21.05
C ASN A 402 -8.87 8.43 -20.64
N ILE A 403 -9.45 7.22 -20.72
CA ILE A 403 -8.80 5.96 -20.39
C ILE A 403 -8.72 5.12 -21.66
N SER A 404 -7.50 4.80 -22.10
CA SER A 404 -7.25 3.97 -23.28
C SER A 404 -6.70 2.61 -22.88
N LEU A 405 -7.44 1.55 -23.21
CA LEU A 405 -7.09 0.16 -22.92
C LEU A 405 -6.89 -0.58 -24.24
N SER A 406 -5.64 -0.92 -24.56
CA SER A 406 -5.26 -1.52 -25.84
C SER A 406 -4.48 -2.82 -25.70
N ASN A 407 -4.62 -3.71 -26.71
CA ASN A 407 -3.86 -4.96 -26.82
C ASN A 407 -3.96 -5.85 -25.57
N ILE A 408 -5.17 -6.03 -25.05
CA ILE A 408 -5.44 -6.85 -23.87
C ILE A 408 -5.92 -8.23 -24.32
N SER A 409 -5.28 -9.31 -23.84
CA SER A 409 -5.67 -10.67 -24.21
C SER A 409 -5.52 -11.66 -23.05
N GLY A 410 -6.35 -12.71 -23.04
CA GLY A 410 -6.28 -13.72 -21.98
C GLY A 410 -7.54 -14.52 -21.71
N THR A 411 -7.63 -15.08 -20.51
CA THR A 411 -8.81 -15.77 -19.97
C THR A 411 -9.30 -15.10 -18.69
N SER A 412 -10.61 -15.09 -18.48
CA SER A 412 -11.22 -14.77 -17.19
C SER A 412 -11.66 -16.05 -16.50
N ALA A 413 -11.61 -16.06 -15.16
CA ALA A 413 -12.18 -17.15 -14.38
C ALA A 413 -13.71 -17.14 -14.41
N LEU A 414 -14.32 -15.96 -14.59
CA LEU A 414 -15.77 -15.71 -14.62
C LEU A 414 -16.20 -15.18 -16.00
N ASN A 415 -17.50 -15.04 -16.26
CA ASN A 415 -18.05 -14.63 -17.55
C ASN A 415 -17.95 -13.12 -17.81
N ARG A 416 -17.95 -12.31 -16.74
CA ARG A 416 -17.86 -10.84 -16.85
C ARG A 416 -16.40 -10.43 -17.08
N VAL A 417 -16.11 -10.01 -18.31
CA VAL A 417 -14.76 -9.59 -18.71
C VAL A 417 -14.54 -8.08 -18.53
N VAL A 418 -15.59 -7.28 -18.63
CA VAL A 418 -15.56 -5.84 -18.33
C VAL A 418 -16.74 -5.48 -17.45
N TRP A 419 -16.46 -4.79 -16.36
CA TRP A 419 -17.48 -4.21 -15.49
C TRP A 419 -17.08 -2.78 -15.16
N LEU A 420 -17.81 -1.82 -15.70
CA LEU A 420 -17.64 -0.39 -15.44
C LEU A 420 -18.86 0.15 -14.70
N ASP A 421 -18.72 0.44 -13.42
CA ASP A 421 -19.79 0.99 -12.58
C ASP A 421 -19.45 2.40 -12.11
N CYS A 422 -19.93 3.37 -12.88
CA CYS A 422 -19.71 4.78 -12.63
C CYS A 422 -20.90 5.39 -11.91
N SER A 423 -20.65 6.44 -11.12
CA SER A 423 -21.71 7.17 -10.41
C SER A 423 -22.57 7.99 -11.39
N LYS A 424 -23.91 8.03 -11.24
CA LYS A 424 -24.76 9.00 -11.96
C LYS A 424 -24.34 10.46 -11.73
N GLN A 425 -23.77 10.80 -10.57
CA GLN A 425 -23.31 12.15 -10.28
C GLN A 425 -22.06 12.52 -11.09
N THR A 426 -21.21 11.53 -11.36
CA THR A 426 -19.96 11.69 -12.11
C THR A 426 -19.79 10.59 -13.17
N PRO A 427 -20.62 10.58 -14.24
CA PRO A 427 -20.54 9.56 -15.29
C PRO A 427 -19.14 9.51 -15.90
N CYS A 428 -18.65 8.30 -16.17
CA CYS A 428 -17.36 8.10 -16.83
C CYS A 428 -17.44 8.50 -18.30
N LYS A 429 -16.35 9.05 -18.84
CA LYS A 429 -16.32 9.58 -20.22
C LYS A 429 -15.04 9.17 -20.94
N ASP A 430 -15.12 9.01 -22.25
CA ASP A 430 -13.93 8.81 -23.09
C ASP A 430 -13.07 7.61 -22.64
N ILE A 431 -13.73 6.50 -22.34
CA ILE A 431 -13.07 5.20 -22.17
C ILE A 431 -13.05 4.52 -23.55
N THR A 432 -11.87 4.07 -23.99
CA THR A 432 -11.68 3.46 -25.31
C THR A 432 -11.02 2.09 -25.19
N PHE A 433 -11.57 1.12 -25.93
CA PHE A 433 -11.07 -0.25 -26.01
C PHE A 433 -10.57 -0.54 -27.42
N ASP A 434 -9.32 -0.97 -27.55
CA ASP A 434 -8.71 -1.36 -28.82
C ASP A 434 -8.05 -2.75 -28.73
N HIS A 435 -8.41 -3.67 -29.62
CA HIS A 435 -7.86 -5.03 -29.62
C HIS A 435 -7.95 -5.78 -28.27
N VAL A 436 -9.09 -5.68 -27.57
CA VAL A 436 -9.35 -6.42 -26.32
C VAL A 436 -10.00 -7.78 -26.61
N LYS A 437 -9.32 -8.87 -26.23
CA LYS A 437 -9.71 -10.27 -26.51
C LYS A 437 -9.54 -11.14 -25.26
N ILE A 438 -10.50 -11.07 -24.35
CA ILE A 438 -10.53 -11.89 -23.14
C ILE A 438 -11.57 -12.99 -23.33
N THR A 439 -11.16 -14.24 -23.20
CA THR A 439 -12.07 -15.39 -23.26
C THR A 439 -12.78 -15.49 -21.90
N PRO A 440 -14.12 -15.37 -21.85
CA PRO A 440 -14.88 -15.51 -20.61
C PRO A 440 -14.76 -16.93 -20.05
N GLY A 441 -14.93 -17.05 -18.73
CA GLY A 441 -15.10 -18.33 -18.02
C GLY A 441 -16.43 -19.02 -18.38
N LYS A 442 -16.97 -19.85 -17.48
CA LYS A 442 -18.27 -20.50 -17.71
C LYS A 442 -19.24 -20.45 -16.52
N ASP A 443 -18.81 -19.94 -15.38
CA ASP A 443 -19.41 -20.32 -14.09
C ASP A 443 -20.40 -19.30 -13.47
N ASP A 444 -20.59 -18.09 -14.04
CA ASP A 444 -21.55 -17.07 -13.55
C ASP A 444 -22.29 -16.31 -14.66
N ALA A 445 -23.63 -16.31 -14.73
CA ALA A 445 -24.44 -15.52 -15.70
C ALA A 445 -23.95 -15.57 -17.18
N PRO A 446 -24.24 -16.64 -17.95
CA PRO A 446 -23.65 -16.91 -19.28
C PRO A 446 -23.96 -15.89 -20.38
N GLU A 447 -24.85 -14.93 -20.12
CA GLU A 447 -25.38 -13.98 -21.11
C GLU A 447 -24.74 -12.58 -20.99
N ILE A 448 -23.96 -12.29 -19.93
CA ILE A 448 -23.45 -10.93 -19.65
C ILE A 448 -21.93 -10.93 -19.58
N HIS A 449 -21.29 -10.41 -20.64
CA HIS A 449 -19.83 -10.26 -20.72
C HIS A 449 -19.34 -8.85 -20.38
N TYR A 450 -20.18 -7.83 -20.60
CA TYR A 450 -19.84 -6.43 -20.45
C TYR A 450 -20.96 -5.69 -19.69
N VAL A 451 -20.62 -5.12 -18.54
CA VAL A 451 -21.52 -4.29 -17.71
C VAL A 451 -21.03 -2.85 -17.74
N CYS A 452 -21.89 -1.90 -18.13
CA CYS A 452 -21.53 -0.50 -18.26
C CYS A 452 -22.63 0.41 -17.69
N ASN A 453 -22.41 0.95 -16.50
CA ASN A 453 -23.34 1.84 -15.81
C ASN A 453 -22.80 3.26 -15.80
N ASN A 454 -23.59 4.21 -16.32
CA ASN A 454 -23.23 5.63 -16.40
C ASN A 454 -21.88 5.87 -17.10
N VAL A 455 -21.63 5.12 -18.19
CA VAL A 455 -20.44 5.25 -19.02
C VAL A 455 -20.80 5.83 -20.38
N VAL A 456 -20.04 6.83 -20.81
CA VAL A 456 -20.06 7.35 -22.18
C VAL A 456 -18.75 6.95 -22.85
N LEU A 457 -18.83 6.01 -23.78
CA LEU A 457 -17.69 5.47 -24.52
C LEU A 457 -17.15 6.46 -25.57
N GLY A 458 -15.87 6.33 -25.91
CA GLY A 458 -15.12 7.31 -26.73
C GLY A 458 -15.16 7.16 -28.26
N GLY A 459 -15.98 6.28 -28.87
CA GLY A 459 -16.00 6.11 -30.34
C GLY A 459 -16.54 4.76 -30.82
N GLY A 460 -16.21 4.33 -32.04
CA GLY A 460 -16.52 2.98 -32.57
C GLY A 460 -15.63 1.91 -31.96
N ASP A 461 -15.73 1.78 -30.64
CA ASP A 461 -14.91 0.94 -29.79
C ASP A 461 -15.39 -0.52 -29.86
N GLY A 462 -14.44 -1.47 -29.83
CA GLY A 462 -14.69 -2.88 -30.07
C GLY A 462 -15.58 -3.60 -29.03
N LEU A 463 -16.29 -2.86 -28.18
CA LEU A 463 -17.31 -3.35 -27.26
C LEU A 463 -18.69 -2.99 -27.80
N ASP A 464 -19.09 -3.60 -28.92
CA ASP A 464 -20.40 -3.41 -29.56
C ASP A 464 -21.63 -3.72 -28.65
N ALA A 465 -21.40 -4.21 -27.42
CA ALA A 465 -22.43 -4.67 -26.48
C ALA A 465 -22.11 -4.25 -25.03
N CYS A 466 -22.13 -2.96 -24.70
CA CYS A 466 -22.29 -2.53 -23.31
C CYS A 466 -23.75 -2.76 -22.89
N HIS A 467 -24.00 -3.70 -21.98
CA HIS A 467 -25.31 -3.84 -21.36
C HIS A 467 -25.43 -2.83 -20.21
N PRO A 468 -26.40 -1.88 -20.27
CA PRO A 468 -26.73 -1.10 -19.10
C PRO A 468 -27.33 -2.06 -18.07
N SER A 469 -26.73 -2.19 -16.88
CA SER A 469 -27.41 -2.92 -15.83
C SER A 469 -28.44 -2.01 -15.17
N ASP A 470 -29.64 -2.54 -14.95
CA ASP A 470 -30.62 -1.93 -14.08
C ASP A 470 -30.10 -2.05 -12.64
N SER A 471 -29.20 -1.12 -12.28
CA SER A 471 -28.29 -1.15 -11.12
C SER A 471 -28.93 -1.25 -9.72
N GLN A 472 -30.22 -1.53 -9.61
CA GLN A 472 -30.87 -1.81 -8.34
C GLN A 472 -30.67 -3.26 -7.85
N LYS A 473 -30.20 -4.19 -8.70
CA LYS A 473 -30.01 -5.60 -8.32
C LYS A 473 -28.56 -6.06 -8.21
N GLU A 474 -27.63 -5.40 -8.89
CA GLU A 474 -26.23 -5.89 -8.95
C GLU A 474 -25.36 -5.47 -7.77
N GLY A 475 -25.82 -4.51 -6.95
CA GLY A 475 -25.16 -4.16 -5.68
C GLY A 475 -25.36 -5.19 -4.56
N ALA A 476 -26.23 -6.19 -4.75
CA ALA A 476 -26.66 -7.11 -3.70
C ALA A 476 -26.28 -8.59 -3.95
N GLU A 477 -25.87 -8.96 -5.16
CA GLU A 477 -25.46 -10.35 -5.41
C GLU A 477 -24.04 -10.62 -4.95
N GLU A 478 -23.98 -11.24 -3.77
CA GLU A 478 -22.91 -12.06 -3.25
C GLU A 478 -22.00 -12.63 -4.35
N VAL A 479 -20.81 -12.07 -4.52
CA VAL A 479 -19.65 -12.92 -4.75
C VAL A 479 -19.37 -13.59 -3.39
N LYS A 480 -20.11 -14.67 -3.11
CA LYS A 480 -19.56 -15.75 -2.29
C LYS A 480 -18.46 -16.39 -3.13
N GLY A 481 -17.27 -15.79 -3.05
CA GLY A 481 -16.07 -16.16 -3.79
C GLY A 481 -14.84 -15.71 -3.03
#